data_AF-A0A356Q1D4-F1
#
_entry.id   AF-A0A356Q1D4-F1
#
_cell.length_a   1.000
_cell.length_b   1.000
_cell.length_c   1.000
_cell.angle_alpha   90.00
_cell.angle_beta   90.00
_cell.angle_gamma   90.00
#
_symmetry.space_group_name_H-M   'P 1'
#
loop_
_entity.id
_entity.type
_entity.pdbx_description
1 polymer ?
#
loop_
_entity_poly.entity_id
_entity_poly.type
_entity_poly.pdbx_seq_one_letter_code
_entity_poly.pdbx_strand_id
1 'polypeptide(L)' 'RLYVGAGQVLVADFKTGPMPQVTPAAYTRQMALYAALLEQIYPDDDIVTLLVWTEAAQIQELSADARQAALNPGDLPGTA' A
#
# COMPACT_ATOMS: atom_id res chain seq x y z
N ARG A 1 2.15 -3.51 -10.02
CA ARG A 1 2.35 -2.65 -11.22
C ARG A 1 2.83 -1.28 -10.74
N LEU A 2 3.68 -0.62 -11.52
CA LEU A 2 4.25 0.70 -11.20
C LEU A 2 4.00 1.64 -12.38
N TYR A 3 3.59 2.86 -12.09
CA TYR A 3 3.51 3.96 -13.05
C TYR A 3 4.23 5.17 -12.46
N VAL A 4 5.09 5.80 -13.26
CA VAL A 4 5.85 6.99 -12.89
C VAL A 4 5.36 8.11 -13.80
N GLY A 5 4.67 9.09 -13.22
CA GLY A 5 4.16 10.27 -13.89
C GLY A 5 4.96 11.51 -13.54
N ALA A 6 4.46 12.68 -13.93
CA ALA A 6 5.03 13.95 -13.54
C ALA A 6 4.58 14.31 -12.11
N GLY A 7 5.48 14.23 -11.12
CA GLY A 7 5.20 14.58 -9.73
C GLY A 7 4.51 13.49 -8.91
N GLN A 8 4.27 12.31 -9.47
CA GLN A 8 3.55 11.23 -8.79
C GLN A 8 3.98 9.85 -9.28
N VAL A 9 4.15 8.93 -8.33
CA VAL A 9 4.40 7.51 -8.58
C VAL A 9 3.26 6.68 -7.99
N LEU A 10 2.61 5.89 -8.84
CA LEU A 10 1.56 4.95 -8.43
C LEU A 10 2.11 3.54 -8.39
N VAL A 11 1.96 2.87 -7.25
CA VAL A 11 2.20 1.43 -7.10
C VAL A 11 0.89 0.72 -6.78
N ALA A 12 0.54 -0.26 -7.62
CA ALA A 12 -0.68 -1.04 -7.49
C ALA A 12 -0.40 -2.52 -7.28
N ASP A 13 -0.99 -3.14 -6.27
CA ASP A 13 -0.97 -4.58 -6.04
C ASP A 13 -2.36 -5.19 -6.25
N PHE A 14 -2.43 -6.36 -6.89
CA PHE A 14 -3.68 -6.95 -7.37
C PHE A 14 -4.08 -8.12 -6.48
N LYS A 15 -5.32 -8.10 -5.98
CA LYS A 15 -5.90 -9.12 -5.11
C LYS A 15 -7.05 -9.81 -5.84
N THR A 16 -6.98 -11.14 -5.92
CA THR A 16 -7.94 -11.99 -6.63
C THR A 16 -9.12 -12.43 -5.78
N GLY A 17 -9.08 -12.24 -4.46
CA GLY A 17 -10.17 -12.58 -3.55
C GLY A 17 -11.12 -11.41 -3.28
N PRO A 18 -12.17 -11.63 -2.45
CA PRO A 18 -13.12 -10.59 -2.10
C PRO A 18 -12.44 -9.47 -1.30
N MET A 19 -12.93 -8.25 -1.46
CA MET A 19 -12.50 -7.13 -0.65
C MET A 19 -12.98 -7.32 0.80
N PRO A 20 -12.08 -7.45 1.79
CA PRO A 20 -12.47 -7.57 3.19
C PRO A 20 -12.95 -6.20 3.71
N GLN A 21 -13.79 -6.22 4.75
CA GLN A 21 -14.22 -4.98 5.42
C GLN A 21 -13.03 -4.23 6.06
N VAL A 22 -12.04 -4.96 6.54
CA VAL A 22 -10.81 -4.42 7.12
C VAL A 22 -9.62 -4.95 6.32
N THR A 23 -8.77 -4.03 5.85
CA THR A 23 -7.55 -4.41 5.11
C THR A 23 -6.63 -5.24 6.00
N PRO A 24 -6.20 -6.43 5.55
CA PRO A 24 -5.24 -7.24 6.28
C PRO A 24 -3.93 -6.46 6.53
N ALA A 25 -3.43 -6.51 7.76
CA ALA A 25 -2.22 -5.79 8.16
C ALA A 25 -1.00 -6.14 7.28
N ALA A 26 -0.91 -7.38 6.81
CA ALA A 26 0.15 -7.81 5.88
C ALA A 26 0.13 -7.03 4.55
N TYR A 27 -1.06 -6.70 4.03
CA TYR A 27 -1.18 -5.93 2.79
C TYR A 27 -0.80 -4.48 3.03
N THR A 28 -1.26 -3.87 4.14
CA THR A 28 -0.87 -2.51 4.50
C THR A 28 0.64 -2.40 4.71
N ARG A 29 1.25 -3.36 5.41
CA ARG A 29 2.71 -3.40 5.63
C ARG A 29 3.49 -3.57 4.34
N GLN A 30 3.04 -4.46 3.45
CA GLN A 30 3.65 -4.64 2.13
C GLN A 30 3.63 -3.33 1.33
N MET A 31 2.48 -2.66 1.26
CA MET A 31 2.36 -1.40 0.54
C MET A 31 3.17 -0.28 1.19
N ALA A 32 3.30 -0.27 2.53
CA ALA A 32 4.15 0.67 3.24
C ALA A 32 5.63 0.49 2.90
N LEU A 33 6.11 -0.77 2.82
CA LEU A 33 7.48 -1.07 2.40
C LEU A 33 7.74 -0.65 0.95
N TYR A 34 6.76 -0.84 0.05
CA TYR A 34 6.87 -0.35 -1.32
C TYR A 34 6.93 1.17 -1.38
N ALA A 35 6.08 1.86 -0.61
CA ALA A 35 6.12 3.31 -0.54
C ALA A 35 7.48 3.81 -0.03
N ALA A 36 7.96 3.30 1.10
CA ALA A 36 9.23 3.71 1.69
C ALA A 36 10.45 3.46 0.77
N LEU A 37 10.40 2.42 -0.06
CA LEU A 37 11.44 2.19 -1.08
C LEU A 37 11.31 3.18 -2.24
N LEU A 38 10.10 3.45 -2.71
CA LEU A 38 9.85 4.37 -3.82
C LEU A 38 10.16 5.82 -3.44
N GLU A 39 9.90 6.23 -2.20
CA GLU A 39 10.26 7.55 -1.66
C GLU A 39 11.79 7.78 -1.68
N GLN A 40 12.59 6.73 -1.56
CA GLN A 40 14.05 6.83 -1.69
C GLN A 40 14.50 6.98 -3.16
N ILE A 41 13.72 6.46 -4.11
CA ILE A 41 14.03 6.51 -5.55
C ILE A 41 13.48 7.80 -6.18
N TYR A 42 12.34 8.27 -5.71
CA TYR A 42 11.57 9.42 -6.20
C TYR A 42 11.27 10.39 -5.05
N PRO A 43 12.29 11.09 -4.52
CA PRO A 43 12.15 11.90 -3.30
C PRO A 43 11.26 13.14 -3.47
N ASP A 44 11.08 13.60 -4.71
CA ASP A 44 10.29 14.79 -5.04
C ASP A 44 8.88 14.45 -5.56
N ASP A 45 8.53 13.16 -5.67
CA ASP A 45 7.24 12.70 -6.21
C ASP A 45 6.32 12.16 -5.11
N ASP A 46 5.01 12.42 -5.25
CA ASP A 46 4.00 11.84 -4.36
C ASP A 46 3.86 10.33 -4.60
N ILE A 47 3.97 9.53 -3.55
CA ILE A 47 3.80 8.07 -3.65
C ILE A 47 2.37 7.66 -3.28
N VAL A 48 1.67 7.09 -4.26
CA VAL A 48 0.30 6.57 -4.14
C VAL A 48 0.31 5.05 -4.20
N THR A 49 -0.30 4.42 -3.19
CA THR A 49 -0.39 2.96 -3.09
C THR A 49 -1.82 2.48 -3.26
N LEU A 50 -2.04 1.57 -4.21
CA LEU A 50 -3.35 1.04 -4.55
C LEU A 50 -3.42 -0.48 -4.34
N LEU A 51 -4.48 -0.94 -3.70
CA LEU A 51 -4.92 -2.33 -3.76
C LEU A 51 -6.05 -2.45 -4.77
N VAL A 52 -5.88 -3.29 -5.78
CA VAL A 52 -6.88 -3.53 -6.82
C VAL A 52 -7.55 -4.86 -6.56
N TRP A 53 -8.81 -4.83 -6.14
CA TRP A 53 -9.63 -5.99 -5.86
C TRP A 53 -10.39 -6.40 -7.12
N THR A 54 -9.89 -7.41 -7.84
CA THR A 54 -10.40 -7.74 -9.17
C THR A 54 -11.77 -8.39 -9.15
N GLU A 55 -12.08 -9.15 -8.09
CA GLU A 55 -13.39 -9.79 -7.92
C GLU A 55 -14.50 -8.75 -7.64
N ALA A 56 -14.18 -7.73 -6.85
CA ALA A 56 -15.12 -6.65 -6.50
C ALA A 56 -15.15 -5.51 -7.52
N ALA A 57 -14.25 -5.49 -8.50
CA ALA A 57 -14.00 -4.35 -9.39
C ALA A 57 -13.78 -3.03 -8.64
N GLN A 58 -13.07 -3.09 -7.51
CA GLN A 58 -12.81 -1.95 -6.63
C GLN A 58 -11.32 -1.66 -6.52
N ILE A 59 -10.99 -0.37 -6.35
CA ILE A 59 -9.65 0.12 -6.04
C ILE A 59 -9.71 0.73 -4.65
N GLN A 60 -8.79 0.32 -3.80
CA GLN A 60 -8.58 0.87 -2.48
C GLN A 60 -7.23 1.57 -2.43
N GLU A 61 -7.25 2.88 -2.24
CA GLU A 61 -6.07 3.64 -1.90
C GLU A 61 -5.76 3.51 -0.40
N LEU A 62 -4.49 3.31 -0.06
CA LEU A 62 -4.04 3.34 1.34
C LEU A 62 -3.45 4.71 1.65
N SER A 63 -3.94 5.35 2.71
CA SER A 63 -3.44 6.65 3.16
C SER A 63 -2.00 6.58 3.65
N ALA A 64 -1.28 7.71 3.59
CA ALA A 64 0.08 7.81 4.12
C ALA A 64 0.15 7.43 5.60
N ASP A 65 -0.81 7.87 6.42
CA ASP A 65 -0.87 7.53 7.85
C ASP A 65 -0.98 6.02 8.09
N ALA A 66 -1.81 5.32 7.32
CA ALA A 66 -1.98 3.87 7.44
C ALA A 66 -0.69 3.13 7.07
N ARG A 67 0.02 3.63 6.05
CA ARG A 67 1.32 3.07 5.66
C ARG A 67 2.37 3.31 6.75
N GLN A 68 2.46 4.53 7.26
CA GLN A 68 3.43 4.89 8.28
C GLN A 68 3.22 4.10 9.57
N ALA A 69 1.97 3.90 9.98
CA ALA A 69 1.64 3.05 11.13
C ALA A 69 2.11 1.61 10.94
N ALA A 70 1.94 1.04 9.73
CA ALA A 70 2.30 -0.35 9.43
C ALA A 70 3.82 -0.63 9.37
N LEU A 71 4.65 0.41 9.30
CA LEU A 71 6.11 0.30 9.40
C LEU A 71 6.59 0.12 10.85
N ASN A 72 5.77 0.47 11.84
CA ASN A 72 6.14 0.31 13.24
C ASN A 72 6.11 -1.18 13.63
N PRO A 73 7.23 -1.75 14.12
CA PRO A 73 7.32 -3.17 14.42
C PRO A 73 6.45 -3.65 15.60
N GLY A 74 5.79 -2.74 16.34
CA GLY A 74 4.96 -3.08 17.50
C GLY A 74 3.50 -3.44 17.21
N ASP A 75 3.03 -3.31 15.98
CA ASP A 75 1.59 -3.38 15.62
C ASP A 75 1.18 -4.67 14.89
N LEU A 76 1.91 -5.77 15.10
CA LEU A 76 1.52 -7.08 14.59
C LEU A 76 0.67 -7.83 15.63
N PRO A 77 -0.65 -8.00 15.43
CA PRO A 77 -1.39 -9.03 16.16
C PRO A 77 -0.89 -10.40 15.67
N GLY A 78 -0.12 -11.11 16.52
CA GLY A 78 0.36 -12.46 16.21
C GLY A 78 1.70 -12.89 16.83
N THR A 79 2.32 -12.09 17.70
CA THR A 79 3.49 -12.54 18.50
C THR A 79 3.18 -12.47 19.98
N ALA A 80 2.43 -13.46 20.48
CA ALA A 80 2.38 -13.92 21.87
C ALA A 80 1.90 -15.37 21.88
#